data_AF-A0A977Q2V3-F1
#
_entry.id   AF-A0A977Q2V3-F1
#
_cell.length_a   1.000
_cell.length_b   1.000
_cell.length_c   1.000
_cell.angle_alpha   90.00
_cell.angle_beta   90.00
_cell.angle_gamma   90.00
#
_symmetry.space_group_name_H-M   'P 1'
#
loop_
_entity.id
_entity.type
_entity.pdbx_description
1 polymer ?
#
loop_
_entity_poly.entity_id
_entity_poly.type
_entity_poly.pdbx_seq_one_letter_code
_entity_poly.pdbx_strand_id
1 'polypeptide(L)' 'MRRSSKSPPKRNRKLEGLEIISNLAYADGKWKGTIYDPESGKTYNCQIKLVNENALEVLGYIGSPLLGVK' A
#
# COMPACT_ATOMS: atom_id res chain seq x y z
N MET A 1 15.73 -26.23 3.27
CA MET A 1 16.41 -24.92 3.13
C MET A 1 15.57 -23.99 2.24
N ARG A 2 14.65 -23.19 2.79
CA ARG A 2 13.86 -22.21 2.00
C ARG A 2 14.57 -20.86 2.04
N ARG A 3 15.06 -20.39 0.90
CA ARG A 3 15.66 -19.06 0.73
C ARG A 3 14.60 -18.00 1.00
N SER A 4 14.57 -17.45 2.22
CA SER A 4 13.85 -16.20 2.50
C SER A 4 14.72 -15.09 1.91
N SER A 5 14.30 -14.50 0.78
CA SER A 5 14.91 -13.28 0.26
C SER A 5 14.53 -12.12 1.19
N LYS A 6 15.21 -12.04 2.34
CA LYS A 6 15.07 -10.92 3.27
C LYS A 6 15.89 -9.77 2.71
N SER A 7 15.31 -9.01 1.79
CA SER A 7 15.84 -7.70 1.41
C SER A 7 16.04 -6.88 2.69
N PRO A 8 17.17 -6.17 2.85
CA PRO A 8 17.39 -5.36 4.05
C PRO A 8 16.22 -4.38 4.21
N PRO A 9 15.68 -4.22 5.44
CA PRO A 9 14.58 -3.29 5.65
C PRO A 9 15.07 -1.90 5.22
N LYS A 10 14.34 -1.25 4.32
CA LYS A 10 14.64 0.06 3.71
C LYS A 10 14.57 1.22 4.73
N ARG A 11 14.97 0.98 5.98
CA ARG A 11 14.93 1.89 7.14
C ARG A 11 15.91 3.06 7.06
N ASN A 12 16.73 3.15 6.01
CA ASN A 12 17.73 4.20 5.83
C ASN A 12 17.37 5.21 4.71
N ARG A 13 16.10 5.27 4.30
CA ARG A 13 15.63 6.28 3.35
C ARG A 13 15.23 7.53 4.12
N LYS A 14 15.56 8.71 3.59
CA LYS A 14 14.96 9.96 4.05
C LYS A 14 13.43 9.83 3.91
N LEU A 15 12.70 10.21 4.95
CA LEU A 15 11.23 10.21 4.92
C LEU A 15 10.70 11.28 3.96
N GLU A 16 11.41 12.39 3.86
CA GLU A 16 11.11 13.45 2.91
C GLU A 16 11.33 12.98 1.46
N GLY A 17 10.31 13.19 0.61
CA GLY A 17 10.32 12.76 -0.79
C GLY A 17 10.16 11.25 -1.00
N LEU A 18 9.88 10.48 0.06
CA LEU A 18 9.66 9.05 -0.05
C LEU A 18 8.30 8.76 -0.69
N GLU A 19 8.32 8.09 -1.84
CA GLU A 19 7.10 7.50 -2.42
C GLU A 19 6.60 6.38 -1.51
N ILE A 20 5.46 6.62 -0.85
CA ILE A 20 4.80 5.64 0.02
C ILE A 20 3.59 4.98 -0.63
N ILE A 21 2.98 5.57 -1.66
CA ILE A 21 1.82 5.00 -2.37
C ILE A 21 2.20 4.79 -3.82
N SER A 22 1.94 3.61 -4.36
CA SER A 22 2.29 3.25 -5.74
C SER A 22 1.26 2.28 -6.34
N ASN A 23 1.35 2.05 -7.65
CA ASN A 23 0.51 1.11 -8.39
C ASN A 23 -1.00 1.38 -8.28
N LEU A 24 -1.39 2.66 -8.29
CA LEU A 24 -2.80 3.04 -8.20
C LEU A 24 -3.55 2.72 -9.49
N ALA A 25 -4.65 1.99 -9.35
CA ALA A 25 -5.65 1.73 -10.39
C ALA A 25 -7.02 2.23 -9.91
N TYR A 26 -7.69 3.02 -10.75
CA TYR A 26 -9.02 3.54 -10.45
C TYR A 26 -10.10 2.61 -11.00
N ALA A 27 -11.05 2.21 -10.15
CA ALA A 27 -12.23 1.44 -10.53
C ALA A 27 -13.33 1.64 -9.48
N ASP A 28 -14.60 1.65 -9.90
CA ASP A 28 -15.77 1.70 -9.00
C ASP A 28 -15.74 2.85 -7.97
N GLY A 29 -15.33 4.06 -8.39
CA GLY A 29 -15.32 5.23 -7.51
C GLY A 29 -14.19 5.27 -6.48
N LYS A 30 -13.16 4.42 -6.64
CA LYS A 30 -12.05 4.30 -5.68
C LYS A 30 -10.75 3.92 -6.37
N TRP A 31 -9.63 4.26 -5.75
CA TRP A 31 -8.32 3.75 -6.16
C TRP A 31 -7.93 2.53 -5.33
N LYS A 32 -7.28 1.57 -5.97
CA LYS A 32 -6.60 0.44 -5.32
C LYS A 32 -5.13 0.48 -5.68
N GLY A 33 -4.26 0.21 -4.74
CA GLY A 33 -2.82 0.13 -4.98
C GLY A 33 -2.09 -0.43 -3.78
N THR A 34 -0.84 -0.01 -3.59
CA THR A 34 0.02 -0.45 -2.48
C THR A 34 0.54 0.73 -1.67
N ILE A 35 0.63 0.56 -0.35
CA ILE A 35 1.21 1.54 0.57
C ILE A 35 2.42 0.95 1.32
N TYR A 36 3.55 1.65 1.31
CA TYR A 36 4.76 1.32 2.04
C TYR A 36 4.77 2.02 3.39
N ASP A 37 4.91 1.25 4.46
CA ASP A 37 5.12 1.73 5.82
C ASP A 37 6.63 1.81 6.10
N PRO A 38 7.21 3.01 6.24
CA PRO A 38 8.64 3.19 6.51
C PRO A 38 9.04 2.73 7.92
N GLU A 39 8.12 2.69 8.89
CA GLU A 39 8.42 2.27 10.26
C GLU A 39 8.66 0.76 10.33
N SER A 40 7.72 -0.04 9.81
CA SER A 40 7.86 -1.49 9.77
C SER A 40 8.69 -2.00 8.59
N GLY A 41 8.84 -1.18 7.54
CA GLY A 41 9.49 -1.56 6.29
C GLY A 41 8.67 -2.50 5.41
N LYS A 42 7.37 -2.61 5.65
CA LYS A 42 6.45 -3.51 4.92
C LYS A 42 5.61 -2.74 3.90
N THR A 43 5.14 -3.45 2.88
CA THR A 43 4.19 -2.94 1.90
C THR A 43 2.86 -3.65 2.06
N TYR A 44 1.78 -2.89 2.12
CA TYR A 44 0.40 -3.31 2.27
C TYR A 44 -0.39 -2.98 1.00
N ASN A 45 -1.53 -3.62 0.80
CA ASN A 45 -2.50 -3.12 -0.17
C ASN A 45 -3.22 -1.92 0.43
N CYS A 46 -3.70 -1.02 -0.41
CA CYS A 46 -4.50 0.11 0.03
C CYS A 46 -5.70 0.37 -0.88
N GLN A 47 -6.70 1.01 -0.30
CA GLN A 47 -7.83 1.58 -1.01
C GLN A 47 -7.91 3.07 -0.65
N ILE A 48 -8.12 3.91 -1.66
CA ILE A 48 -8.24 5.36 -1.50
C ILE A 48 -9.60 5.80 -2.01
N LYS A 49 -10.28 6.65 -1.25
CA LYS A 49 -11.54 7.29 -1.63
C LYS A 49 -11.46 8.79 -1.42
N LEU A 50 -12.13 9.54 -2.30
CA LEU A 50 -12.38 10.96 -2.09
C LEU A 50 -13.56 11.11 -1.13
N VAL A 51 -13.33 11.74 0.02
CA VAL A 51 -14.40 12.05 1.00
C VAL A 51 -15.08 13.36 0.61
N ASN A 52 -14.29 14.34 0.19
CA ASN A 52 -14.71 15.61 -0.39
C ASN A 52 -13.53 16.22 -1.18
N GLU A 53 -13.71 17.40 -1.75
CA GLU A 53 -12.70 18.09 -2.59
C GLU A 53 -11.32 18.26 -1.92
N ASN A 54 -11.26 18.25 -0.59
CA ASN A 54 -10.04 18.51 0.18
C ASN A 54 -9.60 17.33 1.06
N ALA A 55 -10.24 16.16 0.94
CA ALA A 55 -9.98 15.04 1.85
C ALA A 55 -10.00 13.68 1.14
N LEU A 56 -8.96 12.89 1.40
CA LEU A 56 -8.85 11.49 1.00
C LEU A 56 -8.89 10.60 2.24
N GLU A 57 -9.66 9.51 2.14
CA GLU A 57 -9.59 8.39 3.08
C GLU A 57 -8.67 7.32 2.49
N VAL A 58 -7.67 6.89 3.26
CA VAL A 58 -6.70 5.85 2.86
C VAL A 58 -6.80 4.69 3.84
N LEU A 59 -7.19 3.51 3.35
CA LEU A 59 -7.29 2.28 4.12
C LEU A 59 -6.22 1.28 3.68
N GLY A 60 -5.25 0.98 4.54
CA GLY A 60 -4.25 -0.07 4.34
C GLY A 60 -4.72 -1.43 4.88
N TYR A 61 -4.43 -2.51 4.15
CA TYR A 61 -4.79 -3.88 4.55
C TYR A 61 -3.78 -4.92 4.05
N ILE A 62 -3.65 -6.02 4.79
CA ILE A 62 -2.78 -7.16 4.44
C ILE A 62 -3.58 -8.15 3.60
N GLY A 63 -3.02 -8.62 2.49
CA GLY A 63 -3.68 -9.52 1.55
C GLY A 63 -4.49 -8.77 0.50
N SER A 64 -4.93 -9.45 -0.55
CA SER A 64 -5.79 -8.83 -1.57
C SER A 64 -7.26 -8.97 -1.16
N PRO A 65 -8.18 -8.10 -1.63
CA PRO A 65 -9.59 -8.48 -1.69
C PRO A 65 -9.72 -9.50 -2.82
N LEU A 66 -9.32 -10.74 -2.58
CA LEU A 66 -9.34 -11.89 -3.49
C LEU A 66 -9.74 -13.07 -2.59
N LEU A 67 -10.73 -13.90 -2.86
CA LEU A 67 -11.51 -14.21 -4.06
C LEU A 67 -12.84 -14.79 -3.58
N GLY A 68 -13.92 -14.57 -4.34
CA GLY A 68 -15.08 -15.43 -4.23
C GLY A 68 -14.62 -16.88 -4.42
N VAL A 69 -14.66 -17.67 -3.35
CA VAL A 69 -14.85 -19.10 -3.49
C VAL A 69 -16.21 -19.25 -4.15
N LYS A 70 -16.20 -19.73 -5.40
CA LYS A 70 -17.36 -20.41 -5.94
C LYS A 70 -17.40 -21.80 -5.32
#